data_AF-A0A7Y3KQX2-F1
#
_entry.id   AF-A0A7Y3KQX2-F1
#
_cell.length_a   1.000
_cell.length_b   1.000
_cell.length_c   1.000
_cell.angle_alpha   90.00
_cell.angle_beta   90.00
_cell.angle_gamma   90.00
#
_symmetry.space_group_name_H-M   'P 1'
#
loop_
_entity.id
_entity.type
_entity.pdbx_description
1 polymer ?
#
loop_
_entity_poly.entity_id
_entity_poly.type
_entity_poly.pdbx_seq_one_letter_code
_entity_poly.pdbx_strand_id
1 'polypeptide(L)'
;MTTNLHESPNNSAVEDLEADEDAASNQPRKRVIFGVLGTILAIVLLIFGGRWYAYARVHAGTEDAMVDSDVVAITSKIGEKIDSIPVQTNQYVRKGQLLVVLDNRTERHQLAQAQAAYDQALSTQTTLVQQSQGGIAQAQAGVASAVASVPQADAALAQARAQLAAAIAEVPAARANYSKAAADLARARSLVRTGDVARQDLDAALAEEGAAAAQLATAQADVGAARDGVRAA
;
A
#
# COMPACT_ATOMS: atom_id res chain seq x y z
N MET A 1 28.16 -67.22 -31.06
CA MET A 1 28.01 -68.31 -32.03
C MET A 1 28.24 -69.60 -31.26
N THR A 2 27.38 -70.60 -31.23
CA THR A 2 26.25 -70.96 -32.08
C THR A 2 25.81 -72.33 -31.55
N THR A 3 24.53 -72.55 -31.23
CA THR A 3 23.44 -72.96 -32.13
C THR A 3 23.45 -74.44 -32.52
N ASN A 4 22.23 -74.99 -32.53
CA ASN A 4 21.68 -75.96 -33.48
C ASN A 4 21.96 -77.45 -33.22
N LEU A 5 21.09 -78.39 -33.57
CA LEU A 5 19.66 -78.52 -33.96
C LEU A 5 19.61 -79.92 -34.64
N HIS A 6 18.40 -80.43 -34.88
CA HIS A 6 18.08 -81.43 -35.93
C HIS A 6 18.59 -82.89 -35.70
N GLU A 7 17.97 -83.99 -36.13
CA GLU A 7 16.74 -84.29 -36.89
C GLU A 7 16.71 -85.81 -37.18
N SER A 8 15.52 -86.43 -37.17
CA SER A 8 15.08 -87.64 -37.94
C SER A 8 15.90 -88.97 -37.85
N PRO A 9 15.54 -90.07 -38.55
CA PRO A 9 14.34 -90.92 -38.36
C PRO A 9 14.60 -92.46 -38.42
N ASN A 10 13.55 -93.27 -38.20
CA ASN A 10 13.14 -94.51 -38.91
C ASN A 10 14.07 -95.75 -39.14
N ASN A 11 13.67 -96.89 -38.56
CA ASN A 11 13.53 -98.28 -39.09
C ASN A 11 14.54 -98.93 -40.08
N SER A 12 15.00 -100.14 -39.74
CA SER A 12 14.92 -101.42 -40.50
C SER A 12 15.99 -102.42 -40.00
N ALA A 13 15.57 -103.62 -39.56
CA ALA A 13 15.80 -104.94 -40.21
C ALA A 13 17.26 -105.44 -40.01
N VAL A 14 17.58 -106.68 -39.65
CA VAL A 14 17.28 -108.00 -40.23
C VAL A 14 17.93 -109.05 -39.26
N GLU A 15 17.27 -110.16 -38.90
CA GLU A 15 17.43 -111.51 -39.51
C GLU A 15 18.67 -112.25 -38.95
N ASP A 16 18.72 -113.53 -38.57
CA ASP A 16 17.81 -114.64 -38.28
C ASP A 16 18.71 -115.75 -37.65
N LEU A 17 18.09 -116.85 -37.23
CA LEU A 17 18.64 -118.23 -37.08
C LEU A 17 19.33 -118.52 -35.73
N GLU A 18 18.62 -119.07 -34.74
CA GLU A 18 18.20 -120.49 -34.61
C GLU A 18 19.36 -121.49 -34.68
N ALA A 19 19.61 -122.19 -33.57
CA ALA A 19 19.53 -123.66 -33.51
C ALA A 19 19.82 -124.16 -32.07
N ASP A 20 18.87 -124.98 -31.60
CA ASP A 20 18.94 -126.13 -30.68
C ASP A 20 19.40 -125.90 -29.23
N GLU A 21 18.52 -126.13 -28.24
CA GLU A 21 18.20 -127.46 -27.66
C GLU A 21 19.51 -128.17 -27.22
N ASP A 22 19.75 -128.54 -25.96
CA ASP A 22 18.81 -129.02 -24.96
C ASP A 22 19.47 -129.15 -23.56
N ALA A 23 18.62 -129.09 -22.55
CA ALA A 23 18.69 -129.77 -21.24
C ALA A 23 19.91 -129.69 -20.28
N ALA A 24 19.63 -129.00 -19.17
CA ALA A 24 19.68 -129.49 -17.77
C ALA A 24 21.01 -129.49 -16.96
N SER A 25 21.09 -128.65 -15.92
CA SER A 25 20.69 -129.01 -14.53
C SER A 25 21.35 -128.14 -13.41
N ASN A 26 20.49 -127.68 -12.48
CA ASN A 26 20.68 -127.58 -11.02
C ASN A 26 21.66 -126.55 -10.39
N GLN A 27 21.15 -125.41 -9.87
CA GLN A 27 21.01 -125.09 -8.42
C GLN A 27 20.81 -123.59 -8.08
N PRO A 28 20.19 -123.25 -6.92
CA PRO A 28 19.39 -122.04 -6.72
C PRO A 28 20.05 -120.98 -5.81
N ARG A 29 19.83 -119.66 -6.05
CA ARG A 29 19.97 -118.55 -5.06
C ARG A 29 19.64 -117.10 -5.52
N LYS A 30 18.77 -116.85 -6.52
CA LYS A 30 18.53 -115.48 -7.07
C LYS A 30 17.22 -114.76 -6.66
N ARG A 31 16.30 -115.37 -5.91
CA ARG A 31 15.01 -114.72 -5.52
C ARG A 31 15.05 -113.93 -4.20
N VAL A 32 16.01 -114.20 -3.31
CA VAL A 32 16.11 -113.52 -2.00
C VAL A 32 16.83 -112.17 -2.11
N ILE A 33 17.78 -112.04 -3.04
CA ILE A 33 18.56 -110.81 -3.26
C ILE A 33 17.67 -109.67 -3.78
N PHE A 34 16.74 -109.96 -4.70
CA PHE A 34 15.78 -108.97 -5.19
C PHE A 34 14.77 -108.53 -4.11
N GLY A 35 14.39 -109.42 -3.18
CA GLY A 35 13.54 -109.08 -2.05
C GLY A 35 14.22 -108.12 -1.06
N VAL A 36 15.49 -108.36 -0.74
CA VAL A 36 16.26 -107.49 0.18
C VAL A 36 16.51 -106.12 -0.45
N LEU A 37 16.85 -106.05 -1.74
CA LEU A 37 17.11 -104.78 -2.42
C LEU A 37 15.85 -103.90 -2.54
N GLY A 38 14.69 -104.50 -2.82
CA GLY A 38 13.41 -103.78 -2.83
C GLY A 38 13.04 -103.22 -1.46
N THR A 39 13.37 -103.95 -0.38
CA THR A 39 13.12 -103.51 0.99
C THR A 39 14.02 -102.34 1.38
N ILE A 40 15.30 -102.36 0.99
CA ILE A 40 16.24 -101.26 1.24
C ILE A 40 15.79 -99.99 0.49
N LEU A 41 15.36 -100.12 -0.77
CA LEU A 41 14.88 -98.98 -1.55
C LEU A 41 13.62 -98.36 -0.94
N ALA A 42 12.69 -99.19 -0.45
CA ALA A 42 11.49 -98.73 0.25
C ALA A 42 11.83 -97.97 1.54
N ILE A 43 12.82 -98.45 2.31
CA ILE A 43 13.29 -97.77 3.53
C ILE A 43 13.95 -96.42 3.19
N VAL A 44 14.76 -96.35 2.14
CA VAL A 44 15.37 -95.08 1.70
C VAL A 44 14.31 -94.07 1.28
N LEU A 45 13.30 -94.49 0.51
CA LEU A 45 12.17 -93.64 0.12
C LEU A 45 11.35 -93.17 1.33
N LEU A 46 11.13 -94.03 2.33
CA LEU A 46 10.45 -93.67 3.58
C LEU A 46 11.25 -92.65 4.40
N ILE A 47 12.57 -92.84 4.52
CA ILE A 47 13.42 -91.92 5.26
C ILE A 47 13.50 -90.57 4.53
N PHE A 48 13.76 -90.58 3.23
CA PHE A 48 13.93 -89.35 2.44
C PHE A 48 12.60 -88.61 2.25
N GLY A 49 11.53 -89.34 1.95
CA GLY A 49 10.17 -88.81 1.86
C GLY A 49 9.67 -88.30 3.21
N GLY A 50 9.95 -89.03 4.30
CA GLY A 50 9.64 -88.59 5.67
C GLY A 50 10.39 -87.34 6.08
N ARG A 51 11.69 -87.24 5.74
CA ARG A 51 12.51 -86.04 6.00
C ARG A 51 12.05 -84.84 5.18
N TRP A 52 11.74 -85.04 3.90
CA TRP A 52 11.22 -83.99 3.03
C TRP A 52 9.86 -83.48 3.52
N TYR A 53 8.96 -84.39 3.88
CA TYR A 53 7.65 -84.05 4.43
C TYR A 53 7.76 -83.33 5.79
N ALA A 54 8.67 -83.77 6.67
CA ALA A 54 8.94 -83.08 7.92
C ALA A 54 9.55 -81.68 7.70
N TYR A 55 10.46 -81.54 6.73
CA TYR A 55 11.06 -80.25 6.39
C TYR A 55 10.01 -79.26 5.84
N ALA A 56 9.16 -79.72 4.91
CA ALA A 56 8.09 -78.91 4.32
C ALA A 56 7.00 -78.51 5.32
N ARG A 57 6.76 -79.32 6.38
CA ARG A 57 5.82 -78.96 7.45
C ARG A 57 6.36 -77.94 8.46
N VAL A 58 7.69 -77.84 8.60
CA VAL A 58 8.31 -76.97 9.61
C VAL A 58 8.82 -75.66 9.00
N HIS A 59 9.10 -75.61 7.69
CA HIS A 59 9.60 -74.41 7.02
C HIS A 59 8.50 -73.78 6.16
N ALA A 60 7.63 -73.00 6.80
CA ALA A 60 6.79 -72.04 6.10
C ALA A 60 7.66 -70.82 5.75
N GLY A 61 7.90 -70.59 4.46
CA GLY A 61 8.45 -69.32 3.99
C GLY A 61 7.36 -68.26 4.08
N THR A 62 7.52 -67.29 4.96
CA THR A 62 6.67 -66.09 5.00
C THR A 62 7.40 -65.00 4.21
N GLU A 63 6.96 -64.79 2.98
CA GLU A 63 7.49 -63.74 2.08
C GLU A 63 6.79 -62.39 2.26
N ASP A 64 5.79 -62.31 3.13
CA ASP A 64 4.93 -61.14 3.30
C ASP A 64 5.33 -60.35 4.54
N ALA A 65 6.39 -59.53 4.40
CA ALA A 65 6.78 -58.55 5.39
C ALA A 65 6.29 -57.17 4.95
N MET A 66 5.25 -56.66 5.60
CA MET A 66 4.76 -55.30 5.39
C MET A 66 5.50 -54.33 6.31
N VAL A 67 6.02 -53.24 5.75
CA VAL A 67 6.60 -52.15 6.54
C VAL A 67 5.48 -51.17 6.87
N ASP A 68 5.15 -51.03 8.15
CA ASP A 68 4.23 -49.99 8.62
C ASP A 68 4.96 -48.65 8.65
N SER A 69 4.35 -47.59 8.11
CA SER A 69 4.99 -46.27 7.98
C SER A 69 3.95 -45.15 8.01
N ASP A 70 4.18 -44.16 8.88
CA ASP A 70 3.40 -42.94 8.93
C ASP A 70 3.77 -42.03 7.75
N VAL A 71 2.85 -41.88 6.79
CA VAL A 71 3.05 -41.01 5.63
C VAL A 71 2.38 -39.65 5.87
N VAL A 72 3.19 -38.60 5.98
CA VAL A 72 2.70 -37.22 6.07
C VAL A 72 2.89 -36.53 4.72
N ALA A 73 1.79 -36.07 4.11
CA ALA A 73 1.85 -35.28 2.90
C ALA A 73 2.36 -33.87 3.21
N ILE A 74 3.39 -33.43 2.50
CA ILE A 74 3.94 -32.08 2.59
C ILE A 74 3.25 -31.23 1.53
N THR A 75 2.60 -30.15 1.94
CA THR A 75 1.92 -29.22 1.04
C THR A 75 2.50 -27.82 1.20
N SER A 76 2.55 -27.07 0.10
CA SER A 76 2.89 -25.65 0.16
C SER A 76 1.69 -24.84 0.63
N LYS A 77 1.94 -23.79 1.42
CA LYS A 77 0.94 -22.79 1.77
C LYS A 77 0.56 -21.88 0.59
N ILE A 78 1.47 -21.74 -0.37
CA ILE A 78 1.32 -20.92 -1.58
C ILE A 78 1.42 -21.81 -2.83
N GLY A 79 0.47 -21.66 -3.74
CA GLY A 79 0.43 -22.43 -4.98
C GLY A 79 1.40 -21.86 -6.01
N GLU A 80 2.67 -22.23 -5.93
CA GLU A 80 3.73 -21.72 -6.80
C GLU A 80 4.42 -22.84 -7.59
N LYS A 81 5.17 -22.43 -8.62
CA LYS A 81 5.97 -23.36 -9.42
C LYS A 81 7.18 -23.84 -8.61
N ILE A 82 7.49 -25.12 -8.73
CA ILE A 82 8.71 -25.69 -8.15
C ILE A 82 9.92 -25.27 -9.00
N ASP A 83 10.91 -24.68 -8.35
CA ASP A 83 12.20 -24.32 -8.96
C ASP A 83 13.19 -25.50 -8.88
N SER A 84 13.33 -26.10 -7.69
CA SER A 84 14.21 -27.28 -7.52
C SER A 84 13.80 -28.17 -6.35
N ILE A 85 14.17 -29.46 -6.45
CA ILE A 85 13.99 -30.48 -5.40
C ILE A 85 15.39 -31.03 -5.06
N PRO A 86 16.07 -30.49 -4.03
CA PRO A 86 17.45 -30.86 -3.70
C PRO A 86 17.59 -32.20 -2.96
N VAL A 87 16.54 -33.00 -2.87
CA VAL A 87 16.51 -34.30 -2.17
C VAL A 87 16.22 -35.44 -3.13
N GLN A 88 16.75 -36.63 -2.81
CA GLN A 88 16.56 -37.85 -3.59
C GLN A 88 15.49 -38.75 -2.96
N THR A 89 14.91 -39.64 -3.78
CA THR A 89 13.93 -40.62 -3.31
C THR A 89 14.54 -41.51 -2.23
N ASN A 90 13.79 -41.77 -1.15
CA ASN A 90 14.21 -42.57 0.02
C ASN A 90 15.42 -42.00 0.78
N GLN A 91 15.75 -40.72 0.59
CA GLN A 91 16.78 -40.05 1.38
C GLN A 91 16.29 -39.78 2.80
N TYR A 92 17.11 -40.11 3.79
CA TYR A 92 16.85 -39.72 5.18
C TYR A 92 17.01 -38.20 5.35
N VAL A 93 15.95 -37.53 5.83
CA VAL A 93 15.92 -36.07 6.03
C VAL A 93 15.70 -35.70 7.50
N ARG A 94 16.27 -34.58 7.94
CA ARG A 94 16.12 -34.05 9.30
C ARG A 94 15.10 -32.92 9.33
N LYS A 95 14.53 -32.64 10.51
CA LYS A 95 13.63 -31.49 10.71
C LYS A 95 14.34 -30.18 10.33
N GLY A 96 13.69 -29.36 9.50
CA GLY A 96 14.23 -28.09 9.00
C GLY A 96 15.11 -28.22 7.75
N GLN A 97 15.33 -29.42 7.23
CA GLN A 97 16.03 -29.62 5.97
C GLN A 97 15.18 -29.13 4.79
N LEU A 98 15.84 -28.47 3.83
CA LEU A 98 15.21 -28.00 2.60
C LEU A 98 14.81 -29.20 1.74
N LEU A 99 13.51 -29.29 1.42
CA LEU A 99 12.97 -30.37 0.60
C LEU A 99 12.57 -29.88 -0.81
N VAL A 100 12.03 -28.68 -0.92
CA VAL A 100 11.55 -28.08 -2.17
C VAL A 100 11.81 -26.58 -2.14
N VAL A 101 12.29 -26.03 -3.25
CA VAL A 101 12.40 -24.58 -3.50
C VAL A 101 11.31 -24.19 -4.49
N LEU A 102 10.55 -23.15 -4.16
CA LEU A 102 9.53 -22.56 -5.03
C LEU A 102 10.12 -21.35 -5.78
N ASP A 103 9.68 -21.11 -7.02
CA ASP A 103 10.08 -19.98 -7.85
C ASP A 103 9.47 -18.68 -7.30
N ASN A 104 10.32 -17.76 -6.80
CA ASN A 104 9.88 -16.54 -6.11
C ASN A 104 9.90 -15.27 -7.00
N ARG A 105 10.00 -15.43 -8.32
CA ARG A 105 10.11 -14.27 -9.23
C ARG A 105 8.92 -13.34 -9.11
N THR A 106 7.71 -13.89 -9.08
CA THR A 106 6.46 -13.12 -9.03
C THR A 106 6.38 -12.28 -7.74
N GLU A 107 6.80 -12.85 -6.63
CA GLU A 107 6.76 -12.31 -5.26
C GLU A 107 7.79 -11.20 -5.16
N ARG A 108 8.97 -11.40 -5.75
CA ARG A 108 9.99 -10.36 -5.85
C ARG A 108 9.52 -9.18 -6.70
N HIS A 109 8.82 -9.44 -7.80
CA HIS A 109 8.23 -8.39 -8.62
C HIS A 109 7.10 -7.65 -7.87
N GLN A 110 6.22 -8.37 -7.18
CA GLN A 110 5.16 -7.77 -6.35
C GLN A 110 5.75 -6.94 -5.19
N LEU A 111 6.78 -7.43 -4.52
CA LEU A 111 7.48 -6.70 -3.46
C LEU A 111 8.15 -5.45 -4.02
N ALA A 112 8.82 -5.54 -5.17
CA ALA A 112 9.42 -4.38 -5.83
C ALA A 112 8.37 -3.34 -6.24
N GLN A 113 7.22 -3.78 -6.76
CA GLN A 113 6.10 -2.90 -7.10
C GLN A 113 5.49 -2.23 -5.86
N ALA A 114 5.30 -2.99 -4.78
CA ALA A 114 4.79 -2.45 -3.51
C ALA A 114 5.77 -1.44 -2.89
N GLN A 115 7.07 -1.71 -2.94
CA GLN A 115 8.10 -0.78 -2.49
C GLN A 115 8.10 0.50 -3.33
N ALA A 116 8.03 0.39 -4.66
CA ALA A 116 7.94 1.56 -5.54
C ALA A 116 6.68 2.39 -5.29
N ALA A 117 5.53 1.73 -5.03
CA ALA A 117 4.29 2.42 -4.67
C ALA A 117 4.40 3.13 -3.31
N TYR A 118 5.08 2.51 -2.34
CA TYR A 118 5.35 3.13 -1.04
C TYR A 118 6.26 4.36 -1.17
N ASP A 119 7.35 4.26 -1.91
CA ASP A 119 8.28 5.37 -2.14
C ASP A 119 7.59 6.54 -2.88
N GLN A 120 6.73 6.23 -3.85
CA GLN A 120 5.90 7.22 -4.55
C GLN A 120 4.91 7.92 -3.60
N ALA A 121 4.29 7.17 -2.69
CA ALA A 121 3.38 7.72 -1.69
C ALA A 121 4.12 8.66 -0.73
N LEU A 122 5.33 8.29 -0.29
CA LEU A 122 6.17 9.12 0.58
C LEU A 122 6.62 10.42 -0.12
N SER A 123 7.00 10.34 -1.40
CA SER A 123 7.36 11.51 -2.22
C SER A 123 6.16 12.45 -2.39
N THR A 124 4.98 11.89 -2.64
CA THR A 124 3.73 12.66 -2.77
C THR A 124 3.35 13.33 -1.45
N GLN A 125 3.45 12.61 -0.32
CA GLN A 125 3.23 13.18 1.01
C GLN A 125 4.19 14.33 1.30
N THR A 126 5.48 14.16 0.99
CA THR A 126 6.50 15.20 1.17
C THR A 126 6.14 16.44 0.34
N THR A 127 5.76 16.25 -0.93
CA THR A 127 5.35 17.34 -1.81
C THR A 127 4.11 18.08 -1.28
N LEU A 128 3.10 17.36 -0.80
CA LEU A 128 1.89 17.95 -0.20
C LEU A 128 2.22 18.76 1.06
N VAL A 129 3.11 18.24 1.92
CA VAL A 129 3.56 18.94 3.12
C VAL A 129 4.32 20.21 2.74
N GLN A 130 5.23 20.14 1.76
CA GLN A 130 5.97 21.32 1.28
C GLN A 130 5.03 22.37 0.67
N GLN A 131 4.04 21.94 -0.11
CA GLN A 131 3.03 22.85 -0.66
C GLN A 131 2.18 23.50 0.44
N SER A 132 1.78 22.73 1.45
CA SER A 132 1.05 23.24 2.62
C SER A 132 1.88 24.26 3.41
N GLN A 133 3.17 23.98 3.64
CA GLN A 133 4.09 24.91 4.29
C GLN A 133 4.25 26.21 3.49
N GLY A 134 4.37 26.11 2.16
CA GLY A 134 4.40 27.29 1.28
C GLY A 134 3.13 28.13 1.39
N GLY A 135 1.96 27.49 1.42
CA GLY A 135 0.67 28.15 1.64
C GLY A 135 0.57 28.85 3.00
N ILE A 136 1.07 28.21 4.07
CA ILE A 136 1.13 28.81 5.41
C ILE A 136 2.06 30.01 5.43
N ALA A 137 3.26 29.91 4.85
CA ALA A 137 4.21 31.02 4.77
C ALA A 137 3.63 32.22 4.00
N GLN A 138 2.92 31.97 2.89
CA GLN A 138 2.22 33.00 2.14
C GLN A 138 1.11 33.65 2.96
N ALA A 139 0.30 32.86 3.68
CA ALA A 139 -0.74 33.38 4.56
C ALA A 139 -0.14 34.23 5.70
N GLN A 140 0.95 33.77 6.31
CA GLN A 140 1.68 34.51 7.34
C GLN A 140 2.24 35.83 6.82
N ALA A 141 2.82 35.85 5.61
CA ALA A 141 3.27 37.07 4.96
C ALA A 141 2.11 38.04 4.67
N GLY A 142 0.95 37.51 4.26
CA GLY A 142 -0.28 38.29 4.09
C GLY A 142 -0.75 38.94 5.39
N VAL A 143 -0.75 38.20 6.49
CA VAL A 143 -1.07 38.72 7.83
C VAL A 143 -0.05 39.77 8.27
N ALA A 144 1.25 39.52 8.10
CA ALA A 144 2.29 40.47 8.46
C ALA A 144 2.17 41.78 7.67
N SER A 145 1.86 41.71 6.37
CA SER A 145 1.60 42.88 5.52
C SER A 145 0.37 43.67 6.00
N ALA A 146 -0.73 42.97 6.31
CA ALA A 146 -1.94 43.60 6.84
C ALA A 146 -1.65 44.30 8.19
N VAL A 147 -0.94 43.63 9.11
CA VAL A 147 -0.52 44.22 10.38
C VAL A 147 0.38 45.44 10.17
N ALA A 148 1.30 45.40 9.20
CA ALA A 148 2.15 46.53 8.87
C ALA A 148 1.38 47.73 8.29
N SER A 149 0.20 47.50 7.68
CA SER A 149 -0.66 48.57 7.17
C SER A 149 -1.50 49.27 8.26
N VAL A 150 -1.70 48.64 9.43
CA VAL A 150 -2.49 49.21 10.53
C VAL A 150 -1.91 50.53 11.05
N PRO A 151 -0.60 50.67 11.36
CA PRO A 151 -0.03 51.95 11.77
C PRO A 151 -0.19 53.07 10.73
N GLN A 152 -0.17 52.71 9.45
CA GLN A 152 -0.39 53.69 8.38
C GLN A 152 -1.84 54.17 8.34
N ALA A 153 -2.81 53.27 8.52
CA ALA A 153 -4.22 53.62 8.67
C ALA A 153 -4.47 54.46 9.94
N ASP A 154 -3.86 54.09 11.07
CA ASP A 154 -3.95 54.85 12.31
C ASP A 154 -3.41 56.28 12.16
N ALA A 155 -2.29 56.45 11.45
CA ALA A 155 -1.72 57.77 11.16
C ALA A 155 -2.64 58.59 10.25
N ALA A 156 -3.24 57.98 9.23
CA ALA A 156 -4.21 58.65 8.35
C ALA A 156 -5.46 59.10 9.13
N LEU A 157 -6.00 58.23 10.00
CA LEU A 157 -7.12 58.55 10.86
C LEU A 157 -6.79 59.66 11.86
N ALA A 158 -5.59 59.63 12.46
CA ALA A 158 -5.12 60.70 13.35
C ALA A 158 -5.03 62.04 12.62
N GLN A 159 -4.51 62.06 11.38
CA GLN A 159 -4.45 63.25 10.55
C GLN A 159 -5.85 63.77 10.18
N ALA A 160 -6.77 62.89 9.78
CA ALA A 160 -8.15 63.27 9.46
C ALA A 160 -8.87 63.86 10.69
N ARG A 161 -8.66 63.28 11.88
CA ARG A 161 -9.21 63.81 13.13
C ARG A 161 -8.64 65.19 13.48
N ALA A 162 -7.35 65.41 13.25
CA ALA A 162 -6.72 66.71 13.45
C ALA A 162 -7.30 67.78 12.51
N GLN A 163 -7.53 67.43 11.23
CA GLN A 163 -8.17 68.32 10.26
C GLN A 163 -9.62 68.65 10.67
N LEU A 164 -10.37 67.67 11.14
CA LEU A 164 -11.72 67.89 11.67
C LEU A 164 -11.71 68.82 12.89
N ALA A 165 -10.77 68.62 13.82
CA ALA A 165 -10.63 69.49 14.98
C ALA A 165 -10.33 70.94 14.56
N ALA A 166 -9.46 71.13 13.57
CA ALA A 166 -9.15 72.45 13.02
C ALA A 166 -10.39 73.11 12.35
N ALA A 167 -11.13 72.35 11.53
CA ALA A 167 -12.36 72.84 10.89
C ALA A 167 -13.43 73.24 11.92
N ILE A 168 -13.61 72.45 12.99
CA ILE A 168 -14.54 72.77 14.07
C ILE A 168 -14.12 74.05 14.80
N ALA A 169 -12.81 74.26 14.98
CA ALA A 169 -12.28 75.45 15.66
C ALA A 169 -12.46 76.75 14.86
N GLU A 170 -12.64 76.68 13.54
CA GLU A 170 -12.87 77.85 12.67
C GLU A 170 -14.31 78.38 12.75
N VAL A 171 -15.29 77.49 12.97
CA VAL A 171 -16.73 77.85 13.01
C VAL A 171 -17.05 78.95 14.04
N PRO A 172 -16.53 78.92 15.28
CA PRO A 172 -16.72 80.01 16.24
C PRO A 172 -16.24 81.38 15.75
N ALA A 173 -15.07 81.45 15.08
CA ALA A 173 -14.53 82.69 14.55
C ALA A 173 -15.42 83.25 13.43
N ALA A 174 -15.82 82.40 12.48
CA ALA A 174 -16.76 82.78 11.42
C ALA A 174 -18.13 83.21 11.98
N ARG A 175 -18.62 82.52 13.03
CA ARG A 175 -19.88 82.89 13.71
C ARG A 175 -19.77 84.23 14.43
N ALA A 176 -18.63 84.52 15.06
CA ALA A 176 -18.40 85.81 15.72
C ALA A 176 -18.39 86.96 14.70
N ASN A 177 -17.72 86.77 13.56
CA ASN A 177 -17.71 87.74 12.46
C ASN A 177 -19.11 87.98 11.90
N TYR A 178 -19.88 86.90 11.67
CA TYR A 178 -21.28 86.99 11.26
C TYR A 178 -22.13 87.77 12.27
N SER A 179 -22.02 87.46 13.57
CA SER A 179 -22.76 88.16 14.62
C SER A 179 -22.42 89.65 14.68
N LYS A 180 -21.14 90.01 14.46
CA LYS A 180 -20.71 91.40 14.38
C LYS A 180 -21.33 92.09 13.15
N ALA A 181 -21.21 91.50 11.97
CA ALA A 181 -21.75 92.08 10.74
C ALA A 181 -23.29 92.24 10.79
N ALA A 182 -23.99 91.27 11.37
CA ALA A 182 -25.44 91.36 11.61
C ALA A 182 -25.81 92.50 12.57
N ALA A 183 -25.04 92.70 13.64
CA ALA A 183 -25.24 93.82 14.55
C ALA A 183 -24.92 95.17 13.88
N ASP A 184 -23.90 95.23 13.04
CA ASP A 184 -23.50 96.43 12.28
C ASP A 184 -24.60 96.83 11.28
N LEU A 185 -25.17 95.85 10.56
CA LEU A 185 -26.33 96.02 9.68
C LEU A 185 -27.56 96.51 10.44
N ALA A 186 -27.85 95.95 11.63
CA ALA A 186 -28.97 96.40 12.45
C ALA A 186 -28.80 97.86 12.88
N ARG A 187 -27.58 98.29 13.24
CA ARG A 187 -27.28 99.68 13.56
C ARG A 187 -27.43 100.60 12.34
N ALA A 188 -26.89 100.22 11.18
CA ALA A 188 -27.01 100.99 9.94
C ALA A 188 -28.48 101.19 9.52
N ARG A 189 -29.31 100.13 9.61
CA ARG A 189 -30.75 100.21 9.35
C ARG A 189 -31.46 101.23 10.25
N SER A 190 -31.10 101.29 11.53
CA SER A 190 -31.69 102.26 12.46
C SER A 190 -31.27 103.69 12.11
N LEU A 191 -30.00 103.91 11.80
CA LEU A 191 -29.43 105.23 11.51
C LEU A 191 -29.93 105.83 10.19
N VAL A 192 -30.12 105.00 9.15
CA VAL A 192 -30.73 105.46 7.89
C VAL A 192 -32.19 105.88 8.09
N ARG A 193 -32.92 105.21 8.99
CA ARG A 193 -34.31 105.56 9.32
C ARG A 193 -34.41 106.88 10.09
N THR A 194 -33.43 107.21 10.92
CA THR A 194 -33.35 108.49 11.65
C THR A 194 -32.75 109.62 10.80
N GLY A 195 -32.16 109.30 9.65
CA GLY A 195 -31.56 110.27 8.72
C GLY A 195 -30.11 110.62 9.02
N ASP A 196 -29.46 109.89 9.94
CA ASP A 196 -28.12 110.18 10.43
C ASP A 196 -27.01 109.63 9.52
N VAL A 197 -27.34 108.71 8.60
CA VAL A 197 -26.38 107.96 7.77
C VAL A 197 -26.95 107.76 6.35
N ALA A 198 -26.07 107.66 5.34
CA ALA A 198 -26.47 107.52 3.93
C ALA A 198 -26.98 106.09 3.60
N ARG A 199 -27.84 105.98 2.58
CA ARG A 199 -28.28 104.66 2.06
C ARG A 199 -27.12 103.78 1.60
N GLN A 200 -26.06 104.39 1.08
CA GLN A 200 -24.84 103.69 0.68
C GLN A 200 -24.19 102.90 1.83
N ASP A 201 -24.21 103.42 3.06
CA ASP A 201 -23.65 102.72 4.23
C ASP A 201 -24.50 101.53 4.64
N LEU A 202 -25.82 101.61 4.47
CA LEU A 202 -26.72 100.47 4.66
C LEU A 202 -26.43 99.39 3.62
N ASP A 203 -26.31 99.75 2.34
CA ASP A 203 -25.99 98.79 1.28
C ASP A 203 -24.63 98.11 1.53
N ALA A 204 -23.64 98.87 2.00
CA ALA A 204 -22.33 98.34 2.39
C ALA A 204 -22.43 97.36 3.58
N ALA A 205 -23.19 97.70 4.63
CA ALA A 205 -23.39 96.80 5.77
C ALA A 205 -24.17 95.53 5.40
N LEU A 206 -25.07 95.62 4.42
CA LEU A 206 -25.84 94.48 3.90
C LEU A 206 -24.94 93.53 3.10
N ALA A 207 -24.04 94.08 2.28
CA ALA A 207 -23.03 93.31 1.57
C ALA A 207 -22.05 92.63 2.54
N GLU A 208 -21.61 93.32 3.60
CA GLU A 208 -20.71 92.78 4.62
C GLU A 208 -21.34 91.62 5.42
N GLU A 209 -22.62 91.75 5.81
CA GLU A 209 -23.36 90.66 6.47
C GLU A 209 -23.52 89.44 5.54
N GLY A 210 -23.83 89.66 4.27
CA GLY A 210 -23.89 88.59 3.27
C GLY A 210 -22.54 87.89 3.07
N ALA A 211 -21.43 88.64 3.06
CA ALA A 211 -20.09 88.09 2.98
C ALA A 211 -19.75 87.25 4.22
N ALA A 212 -20.07 87.75 5.42
CA ALA A 212 -19.85 87.02 6.67
C ALA A 212 -20.75 85.77 6.79
N ALA A 213 -21.98 85.82 6.26
CA ALA A 213 -22.87 84.67 6.20
C ALA A 213 -22.30 83.56 5.29
N ALA A 214 -21.78 83.94 4.12
CA ALA A 214 -21.12 83.02 3.21
C ALA A 214 -19.87 82.38 3.84
N GLN A 215 -19.05 83.17 4.55
CA GLN A 215 -17.89 82.65 5.29
C GLN A 215 -18.27 81.63 6.37
N LEU A 216 -19.35 81.89 7.13
CA LEU A 216 -19.86 80.93 8.11
C LEU A 216 -20.36 79.64 7.43
N ALA A 217 -21.05 79.75 6.30
CA ALA A 217 -21.51 78.59 5.54
C ALA A 217 -20.34 77.75 5.01
N THR A 218 -19.27 78.38 4.52
CA THR A 218 -18.03 77.70 4.11
C THR A 218 -17.38 76.97 5.29
N ALA A 219 -17.20 77.62 6.44
CA ALA A 219 -16.62 76.98 7.61
C ALA A 219 -17.45 75.77 8.09
N GLN A 220 -18.78 75.84 8.00
CA GLN A 220 -19.66 74.71 8.30
C GLN A 220 -19.55 73.57 7.28
N ALA A 221 -19.41 73.91 5.99
CA ALA A 221 -19.20 72.93 4.92
C ALA A 221 -17.85 72.21 5.09
N ASP A 222 -16.79 72.93 5.49
CA ASP A 222 -15.47 72.37 5.75
C ASP A 222 -15.49 71.35 6.90
N VAL A 223 -16.30 71.59 7.95
CA VAL A 223 -16.54 70.59 9.00
C VAL A 223 -17.21 69.34 8.43
N GLY A 224 -18.17 69.51 7.51
CA GLY A 224 -18.79 68.40 6.80
C GLY A 224 -17.78 67.56 6.01
N ALA A 225 -16.98 68.23 5.18
CA ALA A 225 -15.93 67.59 4.39
C ALA A 225 -14.89 66.90 5.27
N ALA A 226 -14.47 67.51 6.38
CA ALA A 226 -13.52 66.92 7.31
C ALA A 226 -14.11 65.71 8.07
N ARG A 227 -15.41 65.71 8.40
CA ARG A 227 -16.09 64.52 8.96
C ARG A 227 -16.14 63.37 7.97
N ASP A 228 -16.35 63.67 6.70
CA ASP A 228 -16.35 62.66 5.63
C ASP A 228 -14.96 62.07 5.45
N GLY A 229 -13.92 62.91 5.54
CA GLY A 229 -12.52 62.47 5.60
C GLY A 229 -12.24 61.50 6.75
N VAL A 230 -12.75 61.78 7.96
CA VAL A 230 -12.60 60.87 9.12
C VAL A 230 -13.36 59.55 8.94
N ARG A 231 -14.49 59.55 8.21
CA ARG A 231 -15.25 58.31 7.93
C ARG A 231 -14.62 57.46 6.83
N ALA A 232 -13.86 58.08 5.94
CA ALA A 232 -13.18 57.41 4.83
C ALA A 232 -11.77 56.89 5.21
N ALA A 233 -11.17 57.42 6.27
CA ALA A 233 -9.90 56.99 6.85
C ALA A 233 -10.07 55.80 7.80
#